data_AF-A0A0N0XR48-F1
#
_entry.id   AF-A0A0N0XR48-F1
#
_cell.length_a   1.000
_cell.length_b   1.000
_cell.length_c   1.000
_cell.angle_alpha   90.00
_cell.angle_beta   90.00
_cell.angle_gamma   90.00
#
_symmetry.space_group_name_H-M   'P 1'
#
loop_
_entity.id
_entity.type
_entity.pdbx_description
1 polymer ?
#
loop_
_entity_poly.entity_id
_entity_poly.type
_entity_poly.pdbx_seq_one_letter_code
_entity_poly.pdbx_strand_id
1 'polypeptide(L)' 'MALQIGHNRSARGLQGVIFTRDDRAEEGTLSSRLGLVTEAVEAAPGMDLYGYLVEQMTYGG' A
#
# COMPACT_ATOMS: atom_id res chain seq x y z
N MET A 1 -7.96 7.25 6.27
CA MET A 1 -6.81 7.67 7.11
C MET A 1 -5.52 6.91 6.80
N ALA A 2 -5.54 5.78 6.07
CA ALA A 2 -4.34 5.03 5.71
C ALA A 2 -3.27 5.87 4.98
N LEU A 3 -3.67 6.74 4.05
CA LEU A 3 -2.73 7.55 3.25
C LEU A 3 -1.95 8.60 4.04
N GLN A 4 -2.56 9.26 5.04
CA GLN A 4 -1.85 10.21 5.91
C GLN A 4 -0.84 9.50 6.81
N ILE A 5 -1.19 8.31 7.31
CA ILE A 5 -0.29 7.48 8.12
C ILE A 5 0.89 7.01 7.27
N GLY A 6 0.63 6.51 6.05
CA GLY A 6 1.66 6.12 5.10
C GLY A 6 2.60 7.26 4.75
N HIS A 7 2.05 8.43 4.40
CA HIS A 7 2.83 9.63 4.11
C HIS A 7 3.73 10.06 5.28
N ASN A 8 3.19 10.14 6.50
CA ASN A 8 3.97 10.53 7.68
C ASN A 8 5.09 9.54 8.02
N ARG A 9 4.90 8.24 7.73
CA ARG A 9 5.92 7.19 7.96
C ARG A 9 6.97 7.20 6.86
N SER A 10 6.57 7.35 5.60
CA SER A 10 7.48 7.49 4.46
C SER A 10 8.35 8.75 4.59
N ALA A 11 7.78 9.88 5.03
CA ALA A 11 8.52 11.11 5.33
C ALA A 11 9.60 10.92 6.42
N ARG A 12 9.52 9.84 7.20
CA ARG A 12 10.51 9.45 8.22
C ARG A 12 11.46 8.34 7.74
N GLY A 13 11.47 8.04 6.44
CA GLY A 13 12.30 6.99 5.82
C GLY A 13 11.80 5.57 6.07
N LEU A 14 10.57 5.39 6.56
CA LEU A 14 10.00 4.06 6.78
C LEU A 14 9.32 3.56 5.51
N GLN A 15 9.69 2.35 5.10
CA GLN A 15 9.05 1.64 3.99
C GLN A 15 7.80 0.89 4.46
N GLY A 16 6.84 0.72 3.57
CA GLY A 16 5.62 -0.03 3.82
C GLY A 16 4.82 -0.21 2.54
N VAL A 17 3.88 -1.15 2.58
CA VAL A 17 2.97 -1.46 1.49
C VAL A 17 1.55 -1.12 1.93
N ILE A 18 0.75 -0.57 1.02
CA ILE A 18 -0.66 -0.32 1.25
C ILE A 18 -1.46 -1.35 0.45
N PHE A 19 -2.41 -1.99 1.13
CA PHE A 19 -3.33 -2.94 0.52
C PHE A 19 -4.73 -2.34 0.46
N THR A 20 -5.42 -2.60 -0.64
CA THR A 20 -6.85 -2.34 -0.83
C THR A 20 -7.60 -3.66 -0.96
N ARG A 21 -8.91 -3.63 -0.74
CA ARG A 21 -9.80 -4.72 -1.13
C ARG A 21 -11.13 -4.14 -1.55
N ASP A 22 -11.68 -4.67 -2.64
CA ASP A 22 -12.96 -4.24 -3.20
C ASP A 22 -12.96 -2.74 -3.55
N ASP A 23 -11.78 -2.20 -3.89
CA ASP A 23 -11.69 -0.80 -4.30
C ASP A 23 -12.27 -0.65 -5.71
N ARG A 24 -13.19 0.30 -5.84
CA ARG A 24 -13.96 0.52 -7.08
C ARG A 24 -13.10 1.06 -8.22
N ALA A 25 -11.88 1.51 -7.91
CA ALA A 25 -11.00 2.15 -8.87
C ALA A 25 -10.29 1.19 -9.83
N GLU A 26 -10.27 -0.14 -9.58
CA GLU A 26 -9.62 -1.22 -10.37
C GLU A 26 -8.10 -1.06 -10.67
N GLU A 27 -7.62 0.16 -10.89
CA GLU A 27 -6.23 0.56 -10.95
C GLU A 27 -5.76 0.80 -9.52
N GLY A 28 -4.79 0.01 -9.02
CA GLY A 28 -4.23 0.05 -7.66
C GLY A 28 -3.56 1.37 -7.27
N THR A 29 -4.31 2.47 -7.30
CA THR A 29 -3.91 3.83 -6.98
C THR A 29 -4.95 4.44 -6.05
N LEU A 30 -4.56 4.67 -4.81
CA LEU A 30 -5.40 5.32 -3.81
C LEU A 30 -5.13 6.82 -3.80
N SER A 31 -6.20 7.62 -3.79
CA SER A 31 -6.13 9.06 -3.61
C SER A 31 -6.84 9.54 -2.33
N SER A 32 -6.35 10.63 -1.74
CA SER A 32 -6.98 11.28 -0.58
C SER A 32 -7.58 12.64 -0.94
N ARG A 33 -8.50 13.12 -0.09
CA ARG A 33 -9.06 14.49 -0.19
C ARG A 33 -8.02 15.61 -0.04
N LEU A 34 -6.81 15.30 0.43
CA LEU A 34 -5.70 16.25 0.53
C LEU A 34 -4.74 16.16 -0.66
N GLY A 35 -5.10 15.42 -1.72
CA GLY A 35 -4.29 15.28 -2.93
C GLY A 35 -3.15 14.27 -2.82
N LEU A 36 -3.04 13.52 -1.72
CA LEU A 36 -2.09 12.40 -1.66
C LEU A 36 -2.51 11.29 -2.62
N VAL A 37 -1.58 10.80 -3.42
CA VAL A 37 -1.76 9.66 -4.34
C VAL A 37 -0.69 8.62 -4.00
N THR A 38 -1.07 7.35 -3.94
CA THR A 38 -0.15 6.26 -3.62
C THR A 38 -0.57 4.98 -4.30
N GLU A 39 0.40 4.16 -4.69
CA GLU A 39 0.13 2.82 -5.22
C GLU A 39 -0.33 1.90 -4.09
N ALA A 40 -1.32 1.08 -4.40
CA ALA A 40 -1.86 0.09 -3.49
C ALA A 40 -1.99 -1.26 -4.20
N VAL A 41 -1.75 -2.32 -3.44
CA VAL A 41 -1.84 -3.69 -3.91
C VAL A 41 -3.24 -4.21 -3.59
N GLU A 42 -3.97 -4.66 -4.60
CA GLU A 42 -5.27 -5.28 -4.39
C GLU A 42 -5.12 -6.64 -3.70
N ALA A 43 -5.66 -6.74 -2.49
CA ALA A 43 -5.59 -7.94 -1.66
C ALA A 43 -6.69 -8.93 -2.07
N ALA A 44 -6.37 -9.78 -3.04
CA ALA A 44 -7.26 -10.84 -3.50
C ALA A 44 -7.70 -11.77 -2.34
N PRO A 45 -8.89 -12.41 -2.44
CA PRO A 45 -9.27 -13.47 -1.51
C PRO A 45 -8.23 -14.59 -1.47
N GLY A 46 -7.80 -14.96 -0.25
CA GLY A 46 -6.79 -16.00 -0.05
C GLY A 46 -5.33 -15.56 -0.27
N MET A 47 -5.07 -14.28 -0.55
CA MET A 47 -3.70 -13.76 -0.65
C MET A 47 -2.96 -13.88 0.69
N ASP A 48 -1.74 -14.43 0.65
CA ASP A 48 -0.81 -14.39 1.77
C ASP A 48 -0.10 -13.03 1.81
N LEU A 49 -0.65 -12.11 2.62
CA LEU A 49 -0.09 -10.77 2.80
C LEU A 49 1.31 -10.80 3.42
N TYR A 50 1.58 -11.77 4.29
CA TYR A 50 2.87 -11.87 4.95
C TYR A 50 3.93 -12.33 3.96
N GLY A 51 3.65 -13.41 3.20
CA GLY A 51 4.51 -13.88 2.13
C GLY A 51 4.81 -12.80 1.09
N TYR A 52 3.78 -12.05 0.67
CA TYR A 52 3.93 -10.92 -0.26
C TYR A 52 4.85 -9.83 0.31
N LEU A 53 4.65 -9.43 1.57
CA LEU A 53 5.49 -8.42 2.23
C LEU A 53 6.94 -8.87 2.34
N VAL A 54 7.17 -10.13 2.74
CA VAL A 54 8.51 -10.70 2.85
C VAL A 54 9.19 -10.74 1.48
N GLU A 55 8.49 -11.16 0.43
CA GLU A 55 9.01 -11.15 -0.94
C GLU A 55 9.44 -9.73 -1.35
N GLN A 56 8.56 -8.75 -1.20
CA GLN A 56 8.84 -7.35 -1.57
C GLN A 56 10.02 -6.76 -0.79
N MET A 57 10.12 -7.03 0.51
CA MET A 57 11.20 -6.50 1.34
C MET A 57 12.53 -7.25 1.17
N THR A 58 12.49 -8.51 0.74
CA THR A 58 13.70 -9.34 0.57
C THR A 58 14.33 -9.14 -0.81
N TYR A 59 13.52 -8.92 -1.86
CA TYR A 59 14.04 -8.67 -3.21
C TYR A 59 14.34 -7.20 -3.51
N GLY A 60 13.93 -6.26 -2.65
CA GLY A 60 14.08 -4.81 -2.82
C GLY A 60 15.11 -4.11 -1.92
N GLY A 61 16.06 -4.87 -1.36
CA GLY A 61 17.16 -4.35 -0.53
C GLY A 61 18.45 -4.07 -1.29
#